data_AF-A0A1C5ZT08-F1
#
_entry.id   AF-A0A1C5ZT08-F1
#
_cell.length_a   1.000
_cell.length_b   1.000
_cell.length_c   1.000
_cell.angle_alpha   90.00
_cell.angle_beta   90.00
_cell.angle_gamma   90.00
#
_symmetry.space_group_name_H-M   'P 1'
#
loop_
_entity.id
_entity.type
_entity.pdbx_description
1 polymer ?
#
loop_
_entity_poly.entity_id
_entity_poly.type
_entity_poly.pdbx_seq_one_letter_code
_entity_poly.pdbx_strand_id
1 'polypeptide(L)' 'MDRDQIICPCLDITAGQIMDAYEEGAKTVEAIKEVTGAGTVCGACLDEIEELIQSL' A
#
# COMPACT_ATOMS: atom_id res chain seq x y z
N MET A 1 5.17 11.16 -3.40
CA MET A 1 5.40 10.74 -2.00
C MET A 1 6.82 10.22 -1.87
N ASP A 2 7.38 10.23 -0.66
CA ASP A 2 8.67 9.57 -0.38
C ASP A 2 8.46 8.05 -0.41
N ARG A 3 9.35 7.30 -1.07
CA ARG A 3 9.23 5.83 -1.21
C ARG A 3 9.54 5.09 0.09
N ASP A 4 10.35 5.67 0.96
CA ASP A 4 10.76 5.06 2.23
C ASP A 4 9.75 5.33 3.36
N GLN A 5 8.72 6.15 3.11
CA GLN A 5 7.64 6.39 4.06
C GLN A 5 6.90 5.07 4.39
N ILE A 6 6.84 4.73 5.68
CA ILE A 6 6.03 3.59 6.16
C ILE A 6 4.55 3.96 6.08
N ILE A 7 3.80 3.21 5.28
CA ILE A 7 2.34 3.36 5.12
C ILE A 7 1.60 2.37 6.04
N CYS A 8 2.13 1.15 6.21
CA CYS A 8 1.55 0.17 7.14
C CYS A 8 2.51 -0.14 8.29
N PRO A 9 2.41 0.57 9.43
CA PRO A 9 3.29 0.36 10.59
C PRO A 9 3.18 -1.04 11.21
N CYS A 10 2.04 -1.71 11.07
CA CYS A 10 1.85 -3.05 11.63
C CYS A 10 2.73 -4.12 10.96
N LEU A 11 3.07 -3.92 9.68
CA LEU A 11 3.82 -4.88 8.86
C LEU A 11 5.07 -4.26 8.24
N ASP A 12 5.42 -3.03 8.63
CA ASP A 12 6.56 -2.27 8.12
C ASP A 12 6.56 -2.14 6.58
N ILE A 13 5.38 -1.93 5.99
CA ILE A 13 5.23 -1.76 4.53
C ILE A 13 5.37 -0.29 4.17
N THR A 14 6.27 -0.01 3.22
CA THR A 14 6.57 1.32 2.71
C THR A 14 5.71 1.71 1.50
N ALA A 15 5.66 3.01 1.20
CA ALA A 15 5.03 3.54 -0.01
C ALA A 15 5.66 2.95 -1.28
N GLY A 16 6.99 2.77 -1.29
CA GLY A 16 7.71 2.15 -2.40
C GLY A 16 7.23 0.73 -2.70
N GLN A 17 7.02 -0.09 -1.67
CA GLN A 17 6.49 -1.45 -1.85
C GLN A 17 5.06 -1.46 -2.41
N ILE A 18 4.21 -0.50 -2.03
CA ILE A 18 2.86 -0.35 -2.58
C ILE A 18 2.93 0.11 -4.04
N MET A 19 3.82 1.06 -4.36
CA MET A 19 4.04 1.52 -5.73
C MET A 19 4.52 0.37 -6.63
N ASP A 20 5.46 -0.44 -6.16
CA ASP A 20 5.98 -1.59 -6.92
C ASP A 20 4.86 -2.61 -7.19
N ALA A 21 4.05 -2.95 -6.18
CA ALA A 21 2.88 -3.82 -6.38
C ALA A 21 1.87 -3.22 -7.39
N TYR A 22 1.66 -1.90 -7.36
CA TYR A 22 0.81 -1.22 -8.34
C TYR A 22 1.38 -1.31 -9.75
N GLU A 23 2.69 -1.11 -9.94
CA GLU A 23 3.37 -1.25 -11.23
C GLU A 23 3.30 -2.69 -11.76
N GLU A 24 3.33 -3.69 -10.88
CA GLU A 24 3.16 -5.11 -11.20
C GLU A 24 1.71 -5.52 -11.53
N GLY A 25 0.74 -4.60 -11.34
CA GLY A 25 -0.65 -4.78 -11.80
C GLY A 25 -1.71 -4.81 -10.70
N ALA A 26 -1.34 -4.66 -9.42
CA ALA A 26 -2.30 -4.54 -8.33
C ALA A 26 -2.96 -3.15 -8.32
N LYS A 27 -3.97 -2.96 -9.17
CA LYS A 27 -4.62 -1.65 -9.42
C LYS A 27 -5.76 -1.28 -8.47
N THR A 28 -6.00 -2.07 -7.42
CA THR A 28 -7.04 -1.82 -6.41
C THR A 28 -6.49 -2.00 -5.01
N VAL A 29 -7.14 -1.39 -4.01
CA VAL A 29 -6.77 -1.57 -2.60
C VAL A 29 -6.80 -3.05 -2.23
N GLU A 30 -7.82 -3.79 -2.65
CA GLU A 30 -7.91 -5.25 -2.43
C GLU A 30 -6.72 -6.01 -3.02
N ALA A 31 -6.32 -5.68 -4.26
CA ALA A 31 -5.17 -6.34 -4.90
C ALA A 31 -3.86 -5.98 -4.18
N ILE A 32 -3.68 -4.72 -3.77
CA ILE A 32 -2.52 -4.30 -2.99
C ILE A 32 -2.46 -5.03 -1.64
N LYS A 33 -3.60 -5.20 -0.97
CA LYS A 33 -3.69 -5.97 0.29
C LYS A 33 -3.29 -7.43 0.07
N GLU A 34 -3.71 -8.05 -1.04
CA GLU A 34 -3.38 -9.44 -1.36
C GLU A 34 -1.88 -9.62 -1.64
N VAL A 35 -1.26 -8.69 -2.36
CA VAL A 35 0.16 -8.76 -2.74
C VAL A 35 1.10 -8.37 -1.59
N THR A 36 0.80 -7.28 -0.88
CA THR A 36 1.72 -6.69 0.12
C THR A 36 1.40 -7.09 1.55
N GLY A 37 0.18 -7.56 1.82
CA GLY A 37 -0.34 -7.77 3.17
C GLY A 37 -0.73 -6.48 3.92
N ALA A 38 -0.44 -5.29 3.38
CA ALA A 38 -0.78 -4.02 4.04
C ALA A 38 -2.28 -3.94 4.33
N GLY A 39 -2.66 -3.36 5.48
CA GLY A 39 -4.07 -3.20 5.86
C GLY A 39 -4.80 -4.49 6.29
N THR A 40 -4.09 -5.62 6.45
CA THR A 40 -4.68 -6.89 6.92
C THR A 40 -4.71 -7.06 8.45
N VAL A 41 -3.95 -6.22 9.19
CA VAL A 41 -3.85 -6.30 10.66
C VAL A 41 -4.90 -5.42 11.35
N CYS A 42 -4.75 -4.09 11.29
CA CYS A 42 -5.66 -3.14 11.94
C CYS A 42 -6.53 -2.35 10.96
N GLY A 43 -6.18 -2.34 9.66
CA GLY A 43 -6.89 -1.61 8.61
C GLY A 43 -6.70 -0.08 8.59
N ALA A 44 -5.94 0.50 9.53
CA ALA A 44 -5.82 1.95 9.65
C ALA A 44 -5.14 2.66 8.46
N CYS A 45 -4.35 1.94 7.67
CA CYS A 45 -3.64 2.47 6.51
C CYS A 45 -4.41 2.34 5.18
N LEU A 46 -5.64 1.82 5.20
CA LEU A 46 -6.37 1.53 3.95
C LEU A 46 -6.71 2.79 3.15
N ASP A 47 -7.14 3.86 3.84
CA ASP A 47 -7.44 5.14 3.20
C ASP A 47 -6.16 5.76 2.58
N GLU A 48 -5.04 5.68 3.28
CA GLU A 48 -3.75 6.19 2.78
C GLU A 48 -3.22 5.38 1.58
N ILE A 49 -3.45 4.06 1.57
CA ILE A 49 -3.16 3.21 0.40
C ILE A 49 -4.01 3.63 -0.80
N GLU A 50 -5.30 3.88 -0.59
CA GLU A 50 -6.21 4.31 -1.65
C GLU A 50 -5.78 5.65 -2.26
N GLU A 51 -5.49 6.65 -1.41
CA GLU A 51 -4.99 7.95 -1.86
C GLU A 51 -3.68 7.82 -2.64
N LEU A 52 -2.75 6.99 -2.16
CA LEU A 52 -1.48 6.73 -2.83
C LEU A 52 -1.71 6.16 -4.24
N ILE A 53 -2.48 5.07 -4.39
CA ILE A 53 -2.66 4.44 -5.70
C ILE A 53 -3.49 5.28 -6.67
N GLN A 54 -4.41 6.13 -6.18
CA GLN A 54 -5.13 7.08 -7.02
C GLN A 54 -4.22 8.20 -7.58
N SER A 55 -3.05 8.41 -6.97
CA SER A 55 -2.06 9.38 -7.40
C SER A 55 -0.99 8.84 -8.37
N LEU A 56 -1.04 7.53 -8.72
CA LEU A 56 -0.10 6.82 -9.60
C LEU A 56 -0.67 6.57 -11.01
#